data_AF-A0A8X6S3H3-F1
#
_entry.id   AF-A0A8X6S3H3-F1
#
_cell.length_a   1.000
_cell.length_b   1.000
_cell.length_c   1.000
_cell.angle_alpha   90.00
_cell.angle_beta   90.00
_cell.angle_gamma   90.00
#
_symmetry.space_group_name_H-M   'P 1'
#
loop_
_entity.id
_entity.type
_entity.pdbx_description
1 polymer ?
#
loop_
_entity_poly.entity_id
_entity_poly.type
_entity_poly.pdbx_seq_one_letter_code
_entity_poly.pdbx_strand_id
1 'polypeptide(L)' 'MIANYVNEQHDTWDQFLREFSYAIRTAVNETTVKTPAELFLGRKLITPFQTLVVVVGLIPIWSSEIRPDPSVH' A
#
# COMPACT_ATOMS: atom_id res chain seq x y z
N MET A 1 -3.21 -21.34 -32.66
CA MET A 1 -3.46 -19.90 -32.45
C MET A 1 -3.59 -19.52 -30.97
N ILE A 2 -4.45 -20.16 -30.17
CA ILE A 2 -4.55 -19.85 -28.72
C ILE A 2 -3.30 -20.29 -27.93
N ALA A 3 -2.74 -21.47 -28.22
CA ALA A 3 -1.55 -21.96 -27.53
C ALA A 3 -0.32 -21.05 -27.68
N ASN A 4 -0.16 -20.37 -28.82
CA ASN A 4 0.94 -19.43 -29.05
C ASN A 4 0.74 -18.12 -28.26
N TYR A 5 -0.50 -17.62 -28.23
CA TYR A 5 -0.88 -16.45 -27.42
C TYR A 5 -0.68 -16.70 -25.92
N VAL A 6 -1.04 -17.89 -25.43
CA VAL A 6 -0.83 -18.28 -24.03
C VAL A 6 0.67 -18.39 -23.69
N ASN A 7 1.48 -18.92 -24.62
CA ASN A 7 2.92 -19.05 -24.42
C ASN A 7 3.64 -17.69 -24.37
N GLU A 8 3.25 -16.75 -25.23
CA GLU A 8 3.82 -15.40 -25.27
C GLU A 8 3.45 -14.54 -24.05
N GLN A 9 2.27 -14.75 -23.45
CA GLN A 9 1.76 -13.91 -22.36
C GLN A 9 2.09 -14.44 -20.96
N HIS A 10 2.33 -15.75 -20.79
CA HIS A 10 2.73 -16.31 -19.49
C HIS A 10 4.10 -15.84 -19.01
N ASP A 11 5.06 -15.57 -19.92
CA ASP A 11 6.41 -15.13 -19.54
C ASP A 11 6.44 -13.73 -18.90
N THR A 12 5.38 -12.95 -19.03
CA THR A 12 5.32 -11.59 -18.49
C THR A 12 4.45 -11.48 -17.24
N TRP A 13 3.86 -12.57 -16.75
CA TRP A 13 2.94 -12.51 -15.62
C TRP A 13 3.60 -11.99 -14.33
N ASP A 14 4.90 -12.25 -14.18
CA ASP A 14 5.73 -11.76 -13.07
C ASP A 14 5.78 -10.22 -13.00
N GLN A 15 5.59 -9.53 -14.13
CA GLN A 15 5.61 -8.07 -14.16
C GLN A 15 4.49 -7.45 -13.33
N PHE A 16 3.36 -8.17 -13.16
CA PHE A 16 2.20 -7.71 -12.41
C PHE A 16 2.26 -8.07 -10.92
N LEU A 17 3.22 -8.93 -10.51
CA LEU A 17 3.32 -9.36 -9.11
C LEU A 17 3.54 -8.18 -8.17
N ARG A 18 4.23 -7.13 -8.63
CA ARG A 18 4.46 -5.93 -7.83
C ARG A 18 3.15 -5.20 -7.55
N GLU A 19 2.33 -5.01 -8.55
CA GLU A 19 1.02 -4.36 -8.49
C GLU A 19 0.06 -5.17 -7.61
N PHE A 20 0.03 -6.49 -7.77
CA PHE A 20 -0.77 -7.38 -6.91
C PHE A 20 -0.29 -7.34 -5.46
N SER A 21 1.02 -7.43 -5.23
CA SER A 21 1.57 -7.38 -3.88
C SER A 21 1.29 -6.04 -3.19
N TYR A 22 1.32 -4.94 -3.95
CA TYR A 22 0.93 -3.62 -3.49
C TYR A 22 -0.55 -3.59 -3.12
N ALA A 23 -1.43 -4.00 -4.03
CA ALA A 23 -2.87 -4.04 -3.81
C ALA A 23 -3.25 -4.85 -2.56
N ILE A 24 -2.66 -6.04 -2.38
CA ILE A 24 -2.89 -6.88 -1.20
C ILE A 24 -2.42 -6.19 0.08
N ARG A 25 -1.26 -5.53 0.05
CA ARG A 25 -0.68 -4.85 1.23
C ARG A 25 -1.45 -3.60 1.63
N THR A 26 -2.09 -2.93 0.67
CA THR A 26 -2.82 -1.67 0.89
C THR A 26 -4.35 -1.82 0.93
N ALA A 27 -4.89 -2.99 0.58
CA ALA A 27 -6.32 -3.23 0.68
C ALA A 27 -6.75 -3.22 2.15
N VAL A 28 -7.80 -2.48 2.47
CA VAL A 28 -8.37 -2.45 3.83
C VAL A 28 -9.13 -3.75 4.06
N ASN A 29 -8.80 -4.46 5.13
CA ASN A 29 -9.58 -5.63 5.53
C ASN A 29 -10.84 -5.15 6.27
N GLU A 30 -12.00 -5.63 5.86
CA GLU A 30 -13.30 -5.26 6.45
C GLU A 30 -13.39 -5.59 7.95
N THR A 31 -12.74 -6.66 8.41
CA THR A 31 -12.81 -7.11 9.80
C THR A 31 -11.93 -6.29 10.75
N THR A 32 -10.76 -5.86 10.28
CA THR A 32 -9.79 -5.13 11.10
C THR A 32 -9.80 -3.62 10.80
N VAL A 33 -10.49 -3.21 9.74
CA VAL A 33 -10.56 -1.81 9.23
C VAL A 33 -9.18 -1.22 8.94
N LYS A 34 -8.16 -2.08 8.82
CA LYS A 34 -6.76 -1.73 8.61
C LYS A 34 -6.20 -2.52 7.45
N THR A 35 -5.19 -1.95 6.81
CA THR A 35 -4.48 -2.66 5.76
C THR A 35 -3.49 -3.67 6.36
N PRO A 36 -3.19 -4.79 5.68
CA PRO A 36 -2.19 -5.75 6.16
C PRO A 36 -0.82 -5.11 6.43
N ALA A 37 -0.42 -4.12 5.63
CA ALA A 37 0.83 -3.41 5.85
C ALA A 37 0.79 -2.50 7.09
N GLU A 38 -0.36 -1.89 7.41
CA GLU A 38 -0.53 -1.12 8.66
C GLU A 38 -0.46 -2.02 9.89
N LEU A 39 -1.04 -3.21 9.82
CA LEU A 39 -0.95 -4.20 10.90
C LEU A 39 0.48 -4.68 11.12
N PHE A 40 1.23 -4.91 10.03
CA PHE A 40 2.61 -5.35 10.12
C PHE A 40 3.55 -4.25 10.65
N LEU A 41 3.34 -3.01 10.23
CA LEU A 41 4.21 -1.87 10.57
C LEU A 41 3.83 -1.18 11.89
N GLY A 42 2.62 -1.42 12.41
CA GLY A 42 2.11 -0.75 13.62
C GLY A 42 1.86 0.76 13.45
N ARG A 43 1.84 1.26 12.20
CA ARG A 43 1.59 2.67 11.87
C ARG A 43 0.85 2.80 10.55
N LYS A 44 0.18 3.94 10.36
CA LYS A 44 -0.48 4.29 9.09
C LYS A 44 0.56 4.34 7.96
N LEU A 45 0.24 3.79 6.78
CA LEU A 45 1.15 3.88 5.64
C LEU A 45 1.24 5.34 5.18
N ILE A 46 2.45 5.89 5.23
CA ILE A 46 2.73 7.20 4.64
C ILE A 46 2.96 6.98 3.15
N THR A 47 2.02 7.43 2.34
CA THR A 47 2.16 7.37 0.88
C THR A 47 3.24 8.35 0.42
N PRO A 48 3.94 8.09 -0.71
CA PRO A 48 4.95 9.02 -1.22
C PRO A 48 4.40 10.43 -1.47
N PHE A 49 3.11 10.55 -1.81
CA PHE A 49 2.42 11.83 -1.89
C PHE A 49 2.32 12.53 -0.53
N GLN A 50 1.91 11.82 0.53
CA GLN A 50 1.91 12.38 1.89
C GLN A 50 3.31 12.80 2.34
N THR A 51 4.35 12.01 2.01
CA THR A 51 5.74 12.40 2.27
C THR A 51 6.09 13.73 1.57
N LEU A 52 5.68 13.90 0.31
CA LEU A 52 5.92 15.13 -0.45
C LEU A 52 5.17 16.32 0.19
N VAL A 53 3.91 16.14 0.59
CA VAL A 53 3.10 17.18 1.24
C VAL A 53 3.70 17.61 2.60
N VAL A 54 4.27 16.67 3.37
CA VAL A 54 4.99 16.97 4.63
C VAL A 54 6.29 17.74 4.36
N VAL A 55 7.08 17.33 3.36
CA VAL A 55 8.35 17.99 3.00
C VAL A 55 8.13 19.41 2.46
N VAL A 56 7.06 19.63 1.70
CA VAL A 56 6.69 20.96 1.16
C VAL A 56 6.06 21.86 2.25
N GLY A 57 5.83 21.33 3.46
CA GLY A 57 5.31 22.11 4.59
C GLY A 57 3.82 22.44 4.49
N LEU A 58 3.10 21.77 3.59
CA LEU A 58 1.65 21.96 3.41
C LEU A 58 0.87 21.30 4.55
N ILE A 59 1.46 20.33 5.26
CA ILE A 59 0.91 19.74 6.49
C ILE A 59 1.98 19.77 7.58
N PRO A 60 1.66 20.23 8.81
CA PRO A 60 2.61 20.23 9.91
C PRO A 60 2.91 18.82 10.44
N ILE A 61 4.14 18.56 10.89
CA ILE A 61 4.59 17.28 11.46
C ILE A 61 3.80 16.83 12.71
N TRP A 62 3.13 17.77 13.40
CA TRP A 62 2.28 17.51 14.58
C TRP A 62 0.82 17.20 14.22
N SER A 63 0.49 17.11 12.93
CA SER A 63 -0.85 16.74 12.47
C SER A 63 -1.27 15.36 13.00
N SER A 64 -2.49 15.26 13.52
CA SER A 64 -3.07 14.03 14.08
C SER A 64 -3.21 12.91 13.05
N GLU A 65 -3.12 13.22 11.76
CA GLU A 65 -3.23 12.25 10.67
C GLU A 65 -1.95 11.42 10.45
N ILE A 66 -0.81 11.90 10.96
CA ILE A 66 0.51 11.25 10.81
C ILE A 66 0.86 10.41 12.05
N ARG A 67 0.26 10.71 13.21
CA ARG A 67 0.54 9.95 14.44
C ARG A 67 -0.15 8.59 14.41
N PRO A 68 0.56 7.50 14.79
CA PRO A 68 -0.08 6.23 15.05
C PRO A 68 -1.11 6.41 16.18
N ASP A 69 -2.30 5.87 16.00
CA ASP A 69 -3.37 5.90 16.99
C ASP A 69 -2.92 5.13 18.25
N PRO A 70 -2.89 5.77 19.44
CA PRO A 70 -2.46 5.12 20.68
C PRO A 70 -3.38 3.99 21.16
N SER A 71 -4.55 3.80 20.53
CA SER A 71 -5.48 2.71 20.86
C SER A 71 -5.13 1.36 20.24
N VAL A 72 -4.03 1.27 19.49
CA VAL A 72 -3.57 0.03 18.84
C VAL A 72 -2.45 -0.62 19.66
N HIS A 73 -2.82 -1.14 20.84
CA HIS A 73 -2.02 -2.07 21.62
C HIS A 73 -2.87 -3.28 22.01
#